data_AF-A0A1I0V4G7-F1
#
_entry.id   AF-A0A1I0V4G7-F1
#
_cell.length_a   1.000
_cell.length_b   1.000
_cell.length_c   1.000
_cell.angle_alpha   90.00
_cell.angle_beta   90.00
_cell.angle_gamma   90.00
#
_symmetry.space_group_name_H-M   'P 1'
#
loop_
_entity.id
_entity.type
_entity.pdbx_description
1 polymer ?
#
loop_
_entity_poly.entity_id
_entity_poly.type
_entity_poly.pdbx_seq_one_letter_code
_entity_poly.pdbx_strand_id
1 'polypeptide(L)'
;MSTDPAFERAYDEMMEKAIKASAGERKRRLLLDRFNEKLLAQHVWWEVRGDLAGLIPEMEIADLKDGTRFSDYGFLHPIRRPRGLLMEADAFGTHLRDVSRWKYADNLERQNHLLIDGWHLLRFSRDDMLEKPRRCQQTLLAALSSWGFIAPKDRPRLNVYERAILHYARERAGSVRIGELSNDIDVSHRTIKETLLQLEKRGLVELKWSQGSKLMRFFAK
;
A
#
# COMPACT_ATOMS: atom_id res chain seq x y z
N MET A 1 9.71 -10.21 26.96
CA MET A 1 8.91 -9.13 26.33
C MET A 1 7.46 -9.38 26.69
N SER A 2 6.77 -8.39 27.25
CA SER A 2 5.36 -8.56 27.64
C SER A 2 4.51 -8.61 26.37
N THR A 3 3.87 -9.74 26.13
CA THR A 3 2.91 -9.93 25.04
C THR A 3 1.65 -9.11 25.36
N ASP A 4 1.24 -8.21 24.46
CA ASP A 4 -0.01 -7.45 24.61
C ASP A 4 -1.21 -8.42 24.56
N PRO A 5 -2.00 -8.57 25.64
CA PRO A 5 -3.14 -9.48 25.64
C PRO A 5 -4.21 -9.12 24.61
N ALA A 6 -4.29 -7.85 24.19
CA ALA A 6 -5.20 -7.43 23.13
C ALA A 6 -4.74 -7.95 21.77
N PHE A 7 -3.43 -7.91 21.50
CA PHE A 7 -2.85 -8.48 20.29
C PHE A 7 -3.10 -9.99 20.22
N GLU A 8 -2.83 -10.74 21.29
CA GLU A 8 -2.98 -12.21 21.28
C GLU A 8 -4.41 -12.63 20.94
N ARG A 9 -5.41 -12.00 21.59
CA ARG A 9 -6.82 -12.26 21.27
C ARG A 9 -7.15 -11.93 19.81
N ALA A 10 -6.76 -10.75 19.33
CA ALA A 10 -7.02 -10.34 17.95
C ALA A 10 -6.34 -11.27 16.94
N TYR A 11 -5.14 -11.74 17.25
CA TYR A 11 -4.37 -12.66 16.42
C TYR A 11 -5.03 -14.03 16.35
N ASP A 12 -5.42 -14.59 17.49
CA ASP A 12 -6.11 -15.88 17.56
C ASP A 12 -7.45 -15.83 16.80
N GLU A 13 -8.24 -14.77 16.98
CA GLU A 13 -9.49 -14.55 16.24
C GLU A 13 -9.25 -14.46 14.72
N MET A 14 -8.24 -13.70 14.29
CA MET A 14 -7.86 -13.59 12.88
C MET A 14 -7.46 -14.95 12.30
N MET A 15 -6.62 -15.71 13.01
CA MET A 15 -6.13 -17.01 12.56
C MET A 15 -7.25 -18.06 12.52
N GLU A 16 -8.09 -18.14 13.55
CA GLU A 16 -9.23 -19.06 13.58
C GLU A 16 -10.17 -18.81 12.39
N LYS A 17 -10.50 -17.53 12.14
CA LYS A 17 -11.32 -17.13 10.99
C LYS A 17 -10.65 -17.51 9.67
N ALA A 18 -9.35 -17.24 9.52
CA ALA A 18 -8.62 -17.57 8.31
C ALA A 18 -8.57 -19.08 8.05
N ILE A 19 -8.31 -19.89 9.08
CA ILE A 19 -8.25 -21.36 8.97
C ILE A 19 -9.62 -21.93 8.59
N LYS A 20 -10.71 -21.46 9.22
CA LYS A 20 -12.08 -21.89 8.89
C LYS A 20 -12.47 -21.55 7.46
N ALA A 21 -12.03 -20.40 6.95
CA ALA A 21 -12.31 -19.93 5.60
C ALA A 21 -11.36 -20.48 4.51
N SER A 22 -10.34 -21.27 4.88
CA SER A 22 -9.34 -21.78 3.94
C SER A 22 -9.53 -23.27 3.62
N ALA A 23 -9.02 -23.67 2.46
CA ALA A 23 -8.89 -25.07 2.07
C ALA A 23 -7.51 -25.34 1.45
N GLY A 24 -7.19 -26.60 1.16
CA GLY A 24 -5.99 -27.01 0.44
C GLY A 24 -4.68 -26.50 1.05
N GLU A 25 -3.79 -26.02 0.18
CA GLU A 25 -2.44 -25.60 0.55
C GLU A 25 -2.45 -24.41 1.51
N ARG A 26 -3.36 -23.44 1.34
CA ARG A 26 -3.48 -22.30 2.26
C ARG A 26 -3.76 -22.74 3.68
N LYS A 27 -4.73 -23.65 3.85
CA LYS A 27 -5.07 -24.19 5.16
C LYS A 27 -3.89 -24.94 5.77
N ARG A 28 -3.18 -25.74 4.96
CA ARG A 28 -1.97 -26.44 5.41
C ARG A 28 -0.93 -25.44 5.95
N ARG A 29 -0.66 -24.36 5.22
CA ARG A 29 0.31 -23.32 5.62
C ARG A 29 -0.10 -22.58 6.90
N LEU A 30 -1.39 -22.24 7.04
CA LEU A 30 -1.92 -21.58 8.24
C LEU A 30 -1.80 -22.43 9.52
N LEU A 31 -1.68 -23.76 9.38
CA LEU A 31 -1.53 -24.71 10.50
C LEU A 31 -0.07 -25.01 10.86
N LEU A 32 0.91 -24.52 10.10
CA LEU A 32 2.33 -24.68 10.42
C LEU A 32 2.76 -23.75 11.56
N ASP A 33 3.96 -23.96 12.09
CA ASP A 33 4.60 -22.97 12.96
C ASP A 33 4.90 -21.70 12.17
N ARG A 34 4.47 -20.55 12.72
CA ARG A 34 4.44 -19.23 12.06
C ARG A 34 5.08 -18.17 12.94
N PHE A 35 6.21 -18.50 13.56
CA PHE A 35 6.89 -17.63 14.51
C PHE A 35 7.27 -16.28 13.89
N ASN A 36 7.86 -16.26 12.68
CA ASN A 36 8.33 -15.01 12.07
C ASN A 36 7.17 -14.14 11.57
N GLU A 37 6.11 -14.77 11.08
CA GLU A 37 4.88 -14.14 10.64
C GLU A 37 4.15 -13.53 11.85
N LYS A 38 4.10 -14.24 12.98
CA LYS A 38 3.58 -13.67 14.24
C LYS A 38 4.41 -12.47 14.70
N LEU A 39 5.75 -12.53 14.59
CA LEU A 39 6.62 -11.37 14.87
C LEU A 39 6.32 -10.19 13.95
N LEU A 40 6.09 -10.43 12.66
CA LEU A 40 5.73 -9.39 11.70
C LEU A 40 4.40 -8.73 12.05
N ALA A 41 3.38 -9.54 12.35
CA ALA A 41 2.08 -9.05 12.81
C ALA A 41 2.19 -8.26 14.12
N GLN A 42 2.98 -8.75 15.08
CA GLN A 42 3.08 -8.17 16.41
C GLN A 42 3.97 -6.92 16.46
N HIS A 43 5.23 -7.03 16.03
CA HIS A 43 6.23 -5.98 16.25
C HIS A 43 6.23 -4.92 15.16
N VAL A 44 5.60 -5.18 14.02
CA VAL A 44 5.57 -4.24 12.89
C VAL A 44 4.16 -3.75 12.63
N TRP A 45 3.22 -4.65 12.31
CA TRP A 45 1.87 -4.24 11.91
C TRP A 45 1.06 -3.69 13.08
N TRP A 46 0.93 -4.45 14.17
CA TRP A 46 0.14 -4.08 15.35
C TRP A 46 0.62 -2.75 15.95
N GLU A 47 1.94 -2.57 16.09
CA GLU A 47 2.53 -1.34 16.61
C GLU A 47 2.24 -0.10 15.74
N VAL A 48 2.02 -0.27 14.42
CA VAL A 48 1.72 0.84 13.49
C VAL A 48 0.22 1.08 13.35
N ARG A 49 -0.60 0.02 13.35
CA ARG A 49 -2.03 0.08 13.04
C ARG A 49 -2.94 0.04 14.27
N GLY A 50 -2.50 -0.60 15.35
CA GLY A 50 -3.28 -0.84 16.57
C GLY A 50 -4.42 -1.86 16.41
N ASP A 51 -4.53 -2.51 15.26
CA ASP A 51 -5.53 -3.52 14.93
C ASP A 51 -5.01 -4.50 13.87
N LEU A 52 -5.68 -5.66 13.71
CA LEU A 52 -5.43 -6.61 12.62
C LEU A 52 -6.54 -6.57 11.55
N ALA A 53 -7.33 -5.50 11.52
CA ALA A 53 -8.50 -5.42 10.65
C ALA A 53 -8.08 -5.37 9.18
N GLY A 54 -8.62 -6.31 8.39
CA GLY A 54 -8.35 -6.42 6.95
C GLY A 54 -6.99 -7.04 6.60
N LEU A 55 -6.18 -7.41 7.60
CA LEU A 55 -4.94 -8.17 7.37
C LEU A 55 -5.30 -9.63 7.07
N ILE A 56 -4.75 -10.16 5.98
CA ILE A 56 -5.07 -11.50 5.46
C ILE A 56 -3.81 -12.38 5.60
N PRO A 57 -3.78 -13.35 6.54
CA PRO A 57 -2.65 -14.26 6.65
C PRO A 57 -2.63 -15.26 5.49
N GLU A 58 -1.44 -15.66 5.04
CA GLU A 58 -1.22 -16.59 3.92
C GLU A 58 -2.09 -16.22 2.71
N MET A 59 -1.95 -14.99 2.22
CA MET A 59 -2.78 -14.53 1.12
C MET A 59 -2.36 -15.22 -0.17
N GLU A 60 -3.33 -15.89 -0.81
CA GLU A 60 -3.18 -16.48 -2.14
C GLU A 60 -3.08 -15.40 -3.22
N ILE A 61 -2.10 -15.57 -4.10
CA ILE A 61 -1.83 -14.70 -5.24
C ILE A 61 -1.68 -15.58 -6.47
N ALA A 62 -2.43 -15.27 -7.52
CA ALA A 62 -2.23 -15.90 -8.83
C ALA A 62 -0.90 -15.39 -9.43
N ASP A 63 0.01 -16.29 -9.75
CA ASP A 63 1.25 -16.00 -10.47
C ASP A 63 0.97 -15.85 -11.97
N LEU A 64 1.83 -15.10 -12.67
CA LEU A 64 1.78 -14.89 -14.12
C LEU A 64 1.98 -16.18 -14.94
N LYS A 65 2.39 -17.27 -14.29
CA LYS A 65 2.60 -18.61 -14.88
C LYS A 65 1.54 -19.64 -14.46
N ASP A 66 0.31 -19.20 -14.18
CA ASP A 66 -0.82 -20.04 -13.73
C ASP A 66 -0.59 -20.83 -12.41
N GLY A 67 0.42 -20.42 -11.62
CA GLY A 67 0.69 -20.97 -10.29
C GLY A 67 -0.05 -20.21 -9.18
N THR A 68 -0.25 -20.87 -8.04
CA THR A 68 -0.70 -20.19 -6.80
C THR A 68 0.50 -19.96 -5.89
N ARG A 69 0.74 -18.69 -5.53
CA ARG A 69 1.77 -18.29 -4.57
C ARG A 69 1.12 -17.71 -3.32
N PHE A 70 1.89 -17.66 -2.24
CA PHE A 70 1.44 -17.21 -0.93
C PHE A 70 2.36 -16.12 -0.41
N SER A 71 1.78 -15.06 0.16
CA SER A 71 2.47 -14.05 0.95
C SER A 71 2.05 -14.21 2.41
N ASP A 72 2.98 -14.02 3.35
CA ASP A 72 2.72 -14.22 4.78
C ASP A 72 1.53 -13.38 5.27
N TYR A 73 1.46 -12.13 4.81
CA TYR A 73 0.29 -11.27 4.93
C TYR A 73 -0.01 -10.48 3.66
N GLY A 74 -1.30 -10.26 3.43
CA GLY A 74 -1.80 -9.31 2.46
C GLY A 74 -2.76 -8.30 3.10
N PHE A 75 -2.82 -7.10 2.55
CA PHE A 75 -3.75 -6.04 2.93
C PHE A 75 -4.28 -5.36 1.67
N LEU A 76 -5.56 -5.58 1.36
CA LEU A 76 -6.16 -5.07 0.14
C LEU A 76 -6.37 -3.56 0.24
N HIS A 77 -6.03 -2.85 -0.84
CA HIS A 77 -6.21 -1.41 -0.87
C HIS A 77 -7.72 -1.06 -0.81
N PRO A 78 -8.17 -0.14 0.06
CA PRO A 78 -9.60 0.09 0.32
C PRO A 78 -10.36 0.75 -0.84
N ILE A 79 -9.69 1.54 -1.69
CA ILE A 79 -10.33 2.35 -2.74
C ILE A 79 -9.91 1.96 -4.17
N ARG A 80 -8.61 1.75 -4.44
CA ARG A 80 -8.08 1.34 -5.74
C ARG A 80 -7.99 -0.19 -5.82
N ARG A 81 -8.88 -0.79 -6.62
CA ARG A 81 -8.73 -2.17 -7.11
C ARG A 81 -7.93 -2.11 -8.43
N PRO A 82 -7.04 -3.10 -8.70
CA PRO A 82 -7.11 -4.44 -8.13
C PRO A 82 -6.23 -4.71 -6.91
N ARG A 83 -5.27 -3.88 -6.50
CA ARG A 83 -4.09 -4.42 -5.78
C ARG A 83 -3.67 -3.67 -4.52
N GLY A 84 -3.05 -4.41 -3.60
CA GLY A 84 -2.82 -4.03 -2.20
C GLY A 84 -1.35 -4.10 -1.76
N LEU A 85 -1.15 -4.25 -0.46
CA LEU A 85 0.13 -4.42 0.19
C LEU A 85 0.34 -5.90 0.53
N LEU A 86 1.52 -6.42 0.19
CA LEU A 86 2.04 -7.71 0.61
C LEU A 86 3.16 -7.47 1.62
N MET A 87 3.20 -8.30 2.65
CA MET A 87 4.28 -8.30 3.61
C MET A 87 4.80 -9.71 3.84
N GLU A 88 6.12 -9.81 3.97
CA GLU A 88 6.82 -11.07 4.19
C GLU A 88 7.85 -10.96 5.30
N ALA A 89 7.90 -12.01 6.10
CA ALA A 89 8.82 -12.23 7.19
C ALA A 89 9.95 -13.15 6.70
N ASP A 90 11.02 -12.54 6.20
CA ASP A 90 12.18 -13.26 5.72
C ASP A 90 13.00 -13.79 6.91
N ALA A 91 12.87 -15.09 7.17
CA ALA A 91 13.76 -15.78 8.09
C ALA A 91 15.15 -15.90 7.44
N PHE A 92 16.11 -15.08 7.87
CA PHE A 92 17.52 -15.36 7.60
C PHE A 92 17.93 -16.56 8.44
N GLY A 93 18.31 -17.65 7.79
CA GLY A 93 18.79 -18.87 8.44
C GLY A 93 20.02 -19.42 7.73
N THR A 94 20.75 -20.34 8.39
CA THR A 94 21.87 -21.09 7.79
C THR A 94 21.53 -21.71 6.43
N HIS A 95 20.24 -21.95 6.19
CA HIS A 95 19.68 -22.38 4.92
C HIS A 95 19.92 -21.43 3.74
N LEU A 96 20.26 -20.14 3.90
CA LEU A 96 20.66 -19.30 2.75
C LEU A 96 22.01 -19.72 2.15
N ARG A 97 22.86 -20.43 2.92
CA ARG A 97 24.02 -21.13 2.35
C ARG A 97 23.60 -22.36 1.52
N ASP A 98 22.45 -22.95 1.85
CA ASP A 98 21.87 -24.13 1.19
C ASP A 98 20.71 -23.79 0.23
N VAL A 99 20.37 -22.50 0.06
CA VAL A 99 19.38 -22.08 -0.93
C VAL A 99 20.02 -22.35 -2.28
N SER A 100 19.47 -23.33 -2.99
CA SER A 100 19.92 -23.61 -4.34
C SER A 100 19.87 -22.33 -5.18
N ARG A 101 20.83 -22.17 -6.10
CA ARG A 101 20.85 -21.03 -7.03
C ARG A 101 19.50 -20.82 -7.72
N TRP A 102 18.78 -21.91 -7.97
CA TRP A 102 17.42 -21.93 -8.52
C TRP A 102 16.38 -21.28 -7.60
N LYS A 103 16.36 -21.60 -6.31
CA LYS A 103 15.42 -21.01 -5.36
C LYS A 103 15.71 -19.53 -5.11
N TYR A 104 16.98 -19.12 -5.17
CA TYR A 104 17.34 -17.70 -5.14
C TYR A 104 16.81 -16.97 -6.38
N ALA A 105 17.04 -17.53 -7.58
CA ALA A 105 16.54 -16.96 -8.84
C ALA A 105 15.00 -16.88 -8.88
N ASP A 106 14.29 -17.93 -8.46
CA ASP A 106 12.82 -17.93 -8.38
C ASP A 106 12.30 -16.83 -7.42
N ASN A 107 12.96 -16.60 -6.28
CA ASN A 107 12.59 -15.52 -5.37
C ASN A 107 12.75 -14.12 -6.00
N LEU A 108 13.81 -13.91 -6.79
CA LEU A 108 14.00 -12.65 -7.53
C LEU A 108 12.95 -12.47 -8.62
N GLU A 109 12.69 -13.53 -9.41
CA GLU A 109 11.67 -13.51 -10.45
C GLU A 109 10.27 -13.23 -9.86
N ARG A 110 9.94 -13.87 -8.73
CA ARG A 110 8.70 -13.66 -8.00
C ARG A 110 8.52 -12.22 -7.56
N GLN A 111 9.57 -11.60 -7.00
CA GLN A 111 9.50 -10.19 -6.63
C GLN A 111 9.21 -9.31 -7.84
N ASN A 112 9.84 -9.57 -8.98
CA ASN A 112 9.57 -8.82 -10.21
C ASN A 112 8.14 -9.02 -10.69
N HIS A 113 7.60 -10.24 -10.67
CA HIS A 113 6.22 -10.52 -11.07
C HIS A 113 5.23 -9.75 -10.20
N LEU A 114 5.40 -9.76 -8.87
CA LEU A 114 4.53 -9.02 -7.96
C LEU A 114 4.55 -7.52 -8.26
N LEU A 115 5.71 -6.95 -8.59
CA LEU A 115 5.86 -5.54 -8.95
C LEU A 115 5.24 -5.20 -10.32
N ILE A 116 5.40 -6.07 -11.32
CA ILE A 116 4.76 -5.93 -12.63
C ILE A 116 3.24 -6.00 -12.47
N ASP A 117 2.80 -6.94 -11.65
CA ASP A 117 1.44 -7.00 -11.16
C ASP A 117 1.16 -5.88 -10.17
N GLY A 118 1.88 -4.76 -10.07
CA GLY A 118 1.44 -3.59 -9.29
C GLY A 118 1.09 -3.85 -7.81
N TRP A 119 1.61 -4.92 -7.20
CA TRP A 119 1.55 -5.11 -5.77
C TRP A 119 2.60 -4.24 -5.10
N HIS A 120 2.24 -3.66 -3.95
CA HIS A 120 3.23 -3.13 -3.04
C HIS A 120 3.78 -4.27 -2.20
N LEU A 121 5.10 -4.36 -2.06
CA LEU A 121 5.75 -5.44 -1.32
C LEU A 121 6.71 -4.84 -0.28
N LEU A 122 6.57 -5.31 0.96
CA LEU A 122 7.55 -5.07 2.03
C LEU A 122 8.06 -6.40 2.56
N ARG A 123 9.37 -6.51 2.72
CA ARG A 123 10.02 -7.71 3.25
C ARG A 123 10.86 -7.31 4.45
N PHE A 124 10.69 -8.01 5.57
CA PHE A 124 11.37 -7.72 6.81
C PHE A 124 12.15 -8.95 7.25
N SER A 125 13.43 -8.76 7.58
CA SER A 125 14.21 -9.85 8.15
C SER A 125 13.78 -10.14 9.58
N ARG A 126 13.87 -11.42 10.00
CA ARG A 126 13.66 -11.80 11.40
C ARG A 126 14.49 -10.93 12.36
N ASP A 127 15.76 -10.72 12.02
CA ASP A 127 16.68 -9.98 12.87
C ASP A 127 16.27 -8.50 12.99
N ASP A 128 15.84 -7.85 11.90
CA ASP A 128 15.35 -6.48 11.98
C ASP A 128 14.05 -6.37 12.79
N MET A 129 13.14 -7.36 12.71
CA MET A 129 11.91 -7.36 13.50
C MET A 129 12.17 -7.54 15.00
N LEU A 130 13.21 -8.26 15.38
CA LEU A 130 13.58 -8.50 16.79
C LEU A 130 14.49 -7.39 17.35
N GLU A 131 15.54 -7.03 16.62
CA GLU A 131 16.59 -6.13 17.10
C GLU A 131 16.31 -4.67 16.78
N LYS A 132 15.61 -4.40 15.68
CA LYS A 132 15.35 -3.03 15.17
C LYS A 132 13.87 -2.79 14.82
N PRO A 133 12.89 -3.21 15.67
CA PRO A 133 11.47 -3.16 15.33
C PRO A 133 10.98 -1.75 14.97
N ARG A 134 11.51 -0.70 15.63
CA ARG A 134 11.18 0.70 15.32
C ARG A 134 11.49 1.09 13.86
N ARG A 135 12.55 0.55 13.27
CA ARG A 135 12.90 0.81 11.86
C ARG A 135 11.89 0.14 10.93
N CYS A 136 11.48 -1.08 11.24
CA CYS A 136 10.44 -1.80 10.50
C CYS A 136 9.11 -1.05 10.56
N GLN A 137 8.72 -0.58 11.75
CA GLN A 137 7.51 0.21 11.98
C GLN A 137 7.52 1.52 11.17
N GLN A 138 8.63 2.28 11.20
CA GLN A 138 8.78 3.50 10.41
C GLN A 138 8.68 3.23 8.90
N THR A 139 9.26 2.13 8.45
CA THR A 139 9.20 1.70 7.04
C THR A 139 7.76 1.39 6.64
N LEU A 140 7.03 0.61 7.45
CA LEU A 140 5.62 0.31 7.22
C LEU A 140 4.77 1.58 7.22
N LEU A 141 4.95 2.47 8.21
CA LEU A 141 4.20 3.73 8.28
C LEU A 141 4.44 4.60 7.03
N ALA A 142 5.70 4.79 6.64
CA ALA A 142 6.06 5.56 5.45
C ALA A 142 5.44 4.97 4.17
N ALA A 143 5.48 3.63 4.05
CA ALA A 143 4.87 2.90 2.95
C ALA A 143 3.34 3.06 2.89
N LEU A 144 2.65 2.85 4.02
CA LEU A 144 1.20 3.00 4.10
C LEU A 144 0.74 4.43 3.76
N SER A 145 1.52 5.44 4.16
CA SER A 145 1.29 6.84 3.79
C SER A 145 1.55 7.11 2.32
N SER A 146 2.72 6.72 1.80
CA SER A 146 3.15 6.96 0.41
C SER A 146 2.23 6.30 -0.60
N TRP A 147 1.83 5.06 -0.32
CA TRP A 147 0.97 4.26 -1.20
C TRP A 147 -0.52 4.48 -0.96
N GLY A 148 -0.88 5.36 -0.02
CA GLY A 148 -2.26 5.82 0.19
C GLY A 148 -3.19 4.82 0.86
N PHE A 149 -2.66 3.83 1.60
CA PHE A 149 -3.41 2.92 2.45
C PHE A 149 -3.94 3.59 3.72
N ILE A 150 -3.24 4.62 4.18
CA ILE A 150 -3.79 5.54 5.18
C ILE A 150 -4.60 6.58 4.42
N ALA A 151 -5.92 6.53 4.56
CA ALA A 151 -6.73 7.70 4.26
C ALA A 151 -6.45 8.74 5.34
N PRO A 152 -6.02 9.97 5.00
CA PRO A 152 -6.27 11.11 5.86
C PRO A 152 -7.72 11.02 6.34
N LYS A 153 -7.96 11.11 7.65
CA LYS A 153 -9.31 11.15 8.23
C LYS A 153 -10.20 12.18 7.51
N ASP A 154 -9.57 13.20 6.93
CA ASP A 154 -10.17 14.28 6.17
C ASP A 154 -9.83 14.22 4.67
N ARG A 155 -9.86 13.05 4.01
CA ARG A 155 -9.77 13.06 2.53
C ARG A 155 -10.93 13.91 2.00
N PRO A 156 -10.64 15.03 1.34
CA PRO A 156 -11.68 15.94 0.93
C PRO A 156 -12.46 15.22 -0.18
N ARG A 157 -13.80 15.12 -0.05
CA ARG A 157 -14.62 14.44 -1.07
C ARG A 157 -14.45 15.18 -2.40
N LEU A 158 -13.84 14.52 -3.39
CA LEU A 158 -13.59 15.12 -4.70
C LEU A 158 -14.66 14.68 -5.69
N ASN A 159 -15.19 15.63 -6.46
CA ASN A 159 -16.01 15.31 -7.62
C ASN A 159 -15.16 14.79 -8.80
N VAL A 160 -15.81 14.42 -9.91
CA VAL A 160 -15.11 13.85 -11.08
C VAL A 160 -14.09 14.83 -11.67
N TYR A 161 -14.45 16.11 -11.83
CA TYR A 161 -13.57 17.14 -12.35
C TYR A 161 -12.40 17.43 -11.40
N GLU A 162 -12.66 17.54 -10.11
CA GLU A 162 -11.63 17.76 -9.10
C GLU A 162 -10.59 16.64 -9.09
N ARG A 163 -11.03 15.38 -9.22
CA ARG A 163 -10.12 14.23 -9.37
C ARG A 163 -9.32 14.30 -10.66
N ALA A 164 -9.96 14.57 -11.79
CA ALA A 164 -9.30 14.65 -13.08
C ALA A 164 -8.21 15.73 -13.09
N ILE A 165 -8.53 16.93 -12.58
CA ILE A 165 -7.60 18.07 -12.51
C ILE A 165 -6.41 17.76 -11.61
N LEU A 166 -6.63 17.20 -10.40
CA LEU A 166 -5.55 16.85 -9.49
C LEU A 166 -4.69 15.69 -10.02
N HIS A 167 -5.30 14.72 -10.69
CA HIS A 167 -4.57 13.63 -11.32
C HIS A 167 -3.68 14.14 -12.45
N TYR A 168 -4.24 14.93 -13.36
CA TYR A 168 -3.53 15.57 -14.46
C TYR A 168 -2.33 16.41 -13.98
N ALA A 169 -2.50 17.15 -12.88
CA ALA A 169 -1.43 17.96 -12.31
C ALA A 169 -0.29 17.13 -11.70
N ARG A 170 -0.61 15.97 -11.11
CA ARG A 170 0.40 15.06 -10.54
C ARG A 170 1.28 14.43 -11.62
N GLU A 171 0.72 14.13 -12.79
CA GLU A 171 1.47 13.55 -13.90
C GLU A 171 2.48 14.51 -14.52
N ARG A 172 2.26 15.83 -14.42
CA ARG A 172 3.06 16.85 -15.12
C ARG A 172 4.14 17.53 -14.29
N ALA A 173 4.41 17.07 -13.08
CA ALA A 173 5.50 17.53 -12.20
C ALA A 173 5.81 19.04 -12.34
N GLY A 174 4.90 19.91 -11.87
CA GLY A 174 5.11 21.36 -11.90
C GLY A 174 3.83 22.17 -12.11
N SER A 175 3.99 23.39 -12.61
CA SER A 175 2.87 24.31 -12.88
C SER A 175 2.11 23.86 -14.13
N VAL A 176 0.80 23.69 -14.04
CA VAL A 176 -0.06 23.36 -15.19
C VAL A 176 -0.67 24.62 -15.78
N ARG A 177 -0.66 24.77 -17.11
CA ARG A 177 -1.40 25.84 -17.80
C ARG A 177 -2.86 25.43 -17.98
N ILE A 178 -3.78 26.37 -17.76
CA ILE A 178 -5.22 26.09 -17.88
C ILE A 178 -5.64 25.75 -19.30
N GLY A 179 -5.05 26.39 -20.31
CA GLY A 179 -5.36 26.07 -21.71
C GLY A 179 -5.01 24.63 -22.08
N GLU A 180 -3.86 24.14 -21.61
CA GLU A 180 -3.42 22.75 -21.83
C GLU A 180 -4.38 21.78 -21.11
N LEU A 181 -4.70 22.05 -19.85
CA LEU A 181 -5.68 21.24 -19.11
C LEU A 181 -7.03 21.21 -19.85
N SER A 182 -7.57 22.36 -20.23
CA SER A 182 -8.89 22.46 -20.89
C SER A 182 -8.99 21.64 -22.16
N ASN A 183 -7.94 21.67 -22.97
CA ASN A 183 -7.88 20.89 -24.21
C ASN A 183 -7.75 19.38 -23.94
N ASP A 184 -6.89 19.01 -22.98
CA ASP A 184 -6.57 17.60 -22.76
C ASP A 184 -7.67 16.81 -22.06
N ILE A 185 -8.42 17.45 -21.15
CA ILE A 185 -9.55 16.79 -20.46
C ILE A 185 -10.90 17.07 -21.12
N ASP A 186 -10.92 17.83 -22.22
CA ASP A 186 -12.12 18.24 -22.97
C ASP A 186 -13.21 18.85 -22.07
N VAL A 187 -12.81 19.80 -21.21
CA VAL A 187 -13.71 20.50 -20.29
C VAL A 187 -13.57 21.99 -20.51
N SER A 188 -14.71 22.70 -20.49
CA SER A 188 -14.72 24.15 -20.71
C SER A 188 -13.82 24.91 -19.72
N HIS A 189 -13.17 25.96 -20.20
CA HIS A 189 -12.38 26.88 -19.37
C HIS A 189 -13.15 27.41 -18.15
N ARG A 190 -14.46 27.63 -18.28
CA ARG A 190 -15.32 28.09 -17.19
C ARG A 190 -15.40 27.05 -16.09
N THR A 191 -15.73 25.81 -16.43
CA THR A 191 -15.84 24.69 -15.47
C THR A 191 -14.50 24.44 -14.79
N ILE A 192 -13.38 24.45 -15.53
CA ILE A 192 -12.05 24.31 -14.95
C ILE A 192 -11.74 25.43 -13.97
N LYS A 193 -12.02 26.69 -14.33
CA LYS A 193 -11.76 27.84 -13.46
C LYS A 193 -12.59 27.77 -12.17
N GLU A 194 -13.88 27.46 -12.27
CA GLU A 194 -14.77 27.29 -11.11
C GLU A 194 -14.25 26.16 -10.19
N THR A 195 -13.84 25.03 -10.77
CA THR A 195 -13.30 23.88 -10.02
C THR A 195 -11.95 24.22 -9.35
N LEU A 196 -11.05 24.90 -10.05
CA LEU A 196 -9.75 25.32 -9.52
C LEU A 196 -9.89 26.30 -8.34
N LEU A 197 -10.84 27.24 -8.42
CA LEU A 197 -11.14 28.15 -7.31
C LEU A 197 -11.67 27.40 -6.08
N GLN A 198 -12.50 26.36 -6.27
CA GLN A 198 -12.98 25.52 -5.17
C GLN A 198 -11.83 24.70 -4.56
N LEU A 199 -10.94 24.16 -5.38
CA LEU A 199 -9.76 23.41 -4.93
C LEU A 199 -8.77 24.31 -4.17
N GLU A 200 -8.58 25.56 -4.59
CA GLU A 200 -7.71 26.53 -3.89
C GLU A 200 -8.26 26.89 -2.51
N LYS A 201 -9.57 27.15 -2.41
CA LYS A 201 -10.25 27.39 -1.11
C LYS A 201 -10.07 26.24 -0.12
N ARG A 202 -9.93 25.01 -0.65
CA ARG A 202 -9.69 23.79 0.13
C ARG A 202 -8.20 23.51 0.37
N GLY A 203 -7.31 24.38 -0.10
CA GLY A 203 -5.86 24.24 0.05
C GLY A 203 -5.24 23.11 -0.77
N LEU A 204 -5.92 22.61 -1.80
CA LEU A 204 -5.45 21.47 -2.62
C LEU A 204 -4.63 21.87 -3.84
N VAL A 205 -4.79 23.13 -4.28
CA VAL A 205 -4.00 23.72 -5.35
C VAL A 205 -3.57 25.13 -4.96
N GLU A 206 -2.53 25.63 -5.63
CA GLU A 206 -2.14 27.03 -5.60
C GLU A 206 -2.35 27.64 -6.99
N LEU A 207 -3.09 28.74 -7.08
CA LEU A 207 -3.34 29.41 -8.36
C LEU A 207 -2.31 30.51 -8.62
N LYS A 208 -1.82 30.58 -9.87
CA LYS A 208 -1.01 31.70 -10.36
C LYS A 208 -1.77 32.53 -11.38
N TRP A 209 -1.93 33.79 -11.01
CA TRP A 209 -2.61 34.83 -11.77
C TRP A 209 -1.60 35.66 -12.58
N SER A 210 -2.01 36.12 -13.75
CA SER A 210 -1.26 37.15 -14.51
C SER A 210 -1.48 38.54 -13.91
N GLN A 211 -0.67 39.52 -14.31
CA GLN A 211 -0.80 40.92 -13.86
C GLN A 211 -2.17 41.55 -14.17
N GLY A 212 -2.97 40.99 -15.08
CA GLY A 212 -4.34 41.42 -15.38
C GLY A 212 -5.44 40.56 -14.75
N SER A 213 -5.18 39.87 -13.64
CA SER A 213 -6.15 39.03 -12.91
C SER A 213 -6.73 37.86 -13.73
N LYS A 214 -6.08 37.47 -14.83
CA LYS A 214 -6.41 36.26 -15.59
C LYS A 214 -5.66 35.08 -14.99
N LEU A 215 -6.40 34.04 -14.58
CA LEU A 215 -5.85 32.79 -14.09
C LEU A 215 -5.10 32.07 -15.22
N MET A 216 -3.80 31.83 -15.04
CA MET A 216 -2.93 31.29 -16.09
C MET A 216 -2.46 29.88 -15.78
N ARG A 217 -2.04 29.64 -14.54
CA ARG A 217 -1.44 28.38 -14.11
C ARG A 217 -1.91 27.97 -12.72
N PHE A 218 -1.71 26.71 -12.38
CA PHE A 218 -1.88 26.22 -11.01
C PHE A 218 -0.85 25.14 -10.67
N PHE A 219 -0.70 24.86 -9.38
CA PHE A 219 0.12 23.77 -8.84
C PHE A 219 -0.77 22.90 -7.95
N ALA A 220 -0.62 21.58 -8.02
CA ALA A 220 -1.16 20.70 -6.99
C ALA A 220 -0.28 20.79 -5.73
N LYS A 221 -0.90 20.86 -4.55
CA LYS A 221 -0.20 20.80 -3.26
C LYS A 221 -0.10 19.36 -2.75
#